data_AF-A0A9X3CSS0-F1
#
_entry.id   AF-A0A9X3CSS0-F1
#
_cell.length_a   1.000
_cell.length_b   1.000
_cell.length_c   1.000
_cell.angle_alpha   90.00
_cell.angle_beta   90.00
_cell.angle_gamma   90.00
#
_symmetry.space_group_name_H-M   'P 1'
#
loop_
_entity.id
_entity.type
_entity.pdbx_description
1 polymer ?
#
loop_
_entity_poly.entity_id
_entity_poly.type
_entity_poly.pdbx_seq_one_letter_code
_entity_poly.pdbx_strand_id
1 'polypeptide(L)'
;MEFRFPVAAAEANAAAQQYLTKNLSDRDKGQAELSRLLESLGNSIDHYPDWHPILMIPQVAKLTSDSSINQLYRGADHTISFVRGFVTCPYSEETANKLVSEANQLVGLHAYRTEVALYSDHAYPVVVEAINVELEGDGTIRSRDALAWCVQELVKNARDAQVAETWWNLRRCLLGSPHGSRSSLLVNQFTGGHMRKILEALNTSGIYGPIKEWSLEMFSKKKREKISETLLKAALANYKKQDGEFEFELRGETCKSQVRDTWGDGTELSIRVDIGDYDLSVTGYYYPEKDNLEAFDPKGKKAIAEKFL
;
A
#
# COMPACT_ATOMS: atom_id res chain seq x y z
N MET A 1 -5.43 -1.82 -12.78
CA MET A 1 -5.69 -3.17 -13.31
C MET A 1 -6.07 -4.06 -12.14
N GLU A 2 -6.95 -5.06 -12.33
CA GLU A 2 -7.22 -6.04 -11.26
C GLU A 2 -5.97 -6.89 -11.02
N PHE A 3 -5.57 -7.09 -9.77
CA PHE A 3 -4.38 -7.86 -9.43
C PHE A 3 -4.48 -9.29 -9.97
N ARG A 4 -3.48 -9.69 -10.75
CA ARG A 4 -3.29 -11.06 -11.23
C ARG A 4 -1.84 -11.45 -10.99
N PHE A 5 -1.62 -12.47 -10.18
CA PHE A 5 -0.29 -12.80 -9.68
C PHE A 5 0.79 -12.89 -10.77
N PRO A 6 0.61 -13.64 -11.88
CA PRO A 6 1.66 -13.74 -12.90
C PRO A 6 1.95 -12.42 -13.61
N VAL A 7 0.92 -11.59 -13.82
CA VAL A 7 1.06 -10.27 -14.47
C VAL A 7 1.78 -9.30 -13.54
N ALA A 8 1.34 -9.23 -12.28
CA ALA A 8 1.95 -8.37 -11.27
C ALA A 8 3.42 -8.75 -11.01
N ALA A 9 3.74 -10.05 -10.97
CA ALA A 9 5.11 -10.53 -10.82
C ALA A 9 5.98 -10.13 -12.02
N ALA A 10 5.48 -10.34 -13.24
CA ALA A 10 6.21 -9.98 -14.46
C ALA A 10 6.45 -8.46 -14.55
N GLU A 11 5.44 -7.64 -14.24
CA GLU A 11 5.55 -6.17 -14.22
C GLU A 11 6.55 -5.70 -13.16
N ALA A 12 6.47 -6.21 -11.93
CA ALA A 12 7.37 -5.82 -10.85
C ALA A 12 8.82 -6.23 -11.13
N ASN A 13 9.04 -7.44 -11.66
CA ASN A 13 10.38 -7.92 -12.02
C ASN A 13 10.96 -7.14 -13.20
N ALA A 14 10.15 -6.82 -14.22
CA ALA A 14 10.58 -5.99 -15.34
C ALA A 14 10.93 -4.56 -14.91
N ALA A 15 10.16 -3.96 -14.00
CA ALA A 15 10.45 -2.65 -13.43
C ALA A 15 11.76 -2.66 -12.62
N ALA A 16 11.98 -3.68 -11.79
CA ALA A 16 13.23 -3.87 -11.06
C ALA A 16 14.43 -4.00 -12.01
N GLN A 17 14.30 -4.81 -13.06
CA GLN A 17 15.33 -4.97 -14.10
C GLN A 17 15.65 -3.65 -14.79
N GLN A 18 14.62 -2.95 -15.25
CA GLN A 18 14.81 -1.64 -15.88
C GLN A 18 15.50 -0.66 -14.92
N TYR A 19 15.10 -0.63 -13.65
CA TYR A 19 15.66 0.29 -12.66
C TYR A 19 17.14 -0.01 -12.37
N LEU A 20 17.47 -1.28 -12.11
CA LEU A 20 18.81 -1.69 -11.67
C LEU A 20 19.81 -1.87 -12.82
N THR A 21 19.39 -1.97 -14.08
CA THR A 21 20.35 -2.22 -15.17
C THR A 21 20.44 -1.11 -16.21
N LYS A 22 19.55 -0.10 -16.18
CA LYS A 22 19.49 0.88 -17.28
C LYS A 22 20.76 1.72 -17.46
N ASN A 23 21.49 2.01 -16.39
CA ASN A 23 22.67 2.89 -16.41
C ASN A 23 23.99 2.12 -16.30
N LEU A 24 24.00 0.79 -16.44
CA LEU A 24 25.21 -0.01 -16.40
C LEU A 24 25.89 -0.02 -17.76
N SER A 25 27.23 0.02 -17.76
CA SER A 25 28.02 -0.16 -18.97
C SER A 25 27.90 -1.60 -19.50
N ASP A 26 27.90 -2.59 -18.61
CA ASP A 26 27.67 -4.00 -18.91
C ASP A 26 26.28 -4.43 -18.41
N ARG A 27 25.28 -4.18 -19.26
CA ARG A 27 23.87 -4.45 -18.95
C ARG A 27 23.60 -5.95 -18.84
N ASP A 28 24.25 -6.77 -19.66
CA ASP A 28 24.01 -8.22 -19.70
C ASP A 28 24.48 -8.88 -18.42
N LYS A 29 25.64 -8.46 -17.89
CA LYS A 29 26.14 -8.93 -16.60
C LYS A 29 25.22 -8.52 -15.44
N GLY A 30 24.72 -7.28 -15.44
CA GLY A 30 23.75 -6.82 -14.45
C GLY A 30 22.41 -7.59 -14.51
N GLN A 31 21.94 -7.91 -15.71
CA GLN A 31 20.72 -8.71 -15.90
C GLN A 31 20.88 -10.16 -15.44
N ALA A 32 22.05 -10.76 -15.67
CA ALA A 32 22.36 -12.10 -15.18
C ALA A 32 22.39 -12.13 -13.65
N GLU A 33 23.00 -11.13 -13.00
CA GLU A 33 22.99 -11.03 -11.53
C GLU A 33 21.58 -10.82 -10.99
N LEU A 34 20.76 -9.97 -11.62
CA LEU A 34 19.38 -9.81 -11.19
C LEU A 34 18.55 -11.09 -11.33
N SER A 35 18.78 -11.87 -12.39
CA SER A 35 18.11 -13.17 -12.57
C SER A 35 18.46 -14.12 -11.41
N ARG A 36 19.73 -14.17 -11.01
CA ARG A 36 20.19 -14.93 -9.83
C ARG A 36 19.55 -14.43 -8.53
N LEU A 37 19.39 -13.12 -8.39
CA LEU A 37 18.74 -12.51 -7.23
C LEU A 37 17.24 -12.83 -7.19
N LEU A 38 16.55 -12.85 -8.34
CA LEU A 38 15.14 -13.25 -8.41
C LEU A 38 14.93 -14.72 -8.02
N GLU A 39 15.82 -15.61 -8.44
CA GLU A 39 15.78 -17.02 -8.04
C GLU A 39 15.97 -17.22 -6.53
N SER A 40 16.82 -16.41 -5.91
CA SER A 40 17.14 -16.52 -4.48
C SER A 40 16.19 -15.74 -3.58
N LEU A 41 15.80 -14.52 -3.95
CA LEU A 41 15.00 -13.61 -3.12
C LEU A 41 13.49 -13.66 -3.44
N GLY A 42 13.10 -14.28 -4.55
CA GLY A 42 11.73 -14.27 -5.06
C GLY A 42 11.41 -13.01 -5.87
N ASN A 43 10.12 -12.82 -6.19
CA ASN A 43 9.69 -11.70 -7.01
C ASN A 43 9.98 -10.34 -6.36
N SER A 44 10.21 -9.32 -7.19
CA SER A 44 10.24 -7.93 -6.78
C SER A 44 8.87 -7.49 -6.25
N ILE A 45 8.87 -6.59 -5.28
CA ILE A 45 7.67 -6.02 -4.64
C ILE A 45 7.86 -4.52 -4.47
N ASP A 46 6.76 -3.77 -4.32
CA ASP A 46 6.84 -2.34 -4.06
C ASP A 46 7.00 -2.05 -2.57
N HIS A 47 6.25 -2.77 -1.72
CA HIS A 47 6.18 -2.51 -0.28
C HIS A 47 5.99 -3.82 0.49
N TYR A 48 6.74 -3.96 1.59
CA TYR A 48 6.52 -5.04 2.55
C TYR A 48 5.23 -4.80 3.36
N PRO A 49 4.56 -5.88 3.80
CA PRO A 49 3.58 -5.78 4.88
C PRO A 49 4.26 -5.49 6.21
N ASP A 50 3.55 -4.87 7.15
CA ASP A 50 4.08 -4.39 8.42
C ASP A 50 4.67 -5.51 9.28
N TRP A 51 4.16 -6.74 9.13
CA TRP A 51 4.64 -7.92 9.85
C TRP A 51 5.91 -8.54 9.26
N HIS A 52 6.42 -8.04 8.12
CA HIS A 52 7.51 -8.69 7.40
C HIS A 52 8.85 -8.63 8.18
N PRO A 53 9.65 -9.72 8.24
CA PRO A 53 10.90 -9.74 9.00
C PRO A 53 11.90 -8.62 8.65
N ILE A 54 11.97 -8.19 7.38
CA ILE A 54 12.81 -7.07 6.95
C ILE A 54 12.48 -5.77 7.68
N LEU A 55 11.21 -5.54 8.03
CA LEU A 55 10.77 -4.37 8.80
C LEU A 55 10.85 -4.61 10.31
N MET A 56 10.60 -5.85 10.74
CA MET A 56 10.40 -6.19 12.15
C MET A 56 11.69 -6.48 12.91
N ILE A 57 12.68 -7.10 12.27
CA ILE A 57 13.94 -7.49 12.94
C ILE A 57 14.76 -6.26 13.39
N PRO A 58 14.92 -5.18 12.60
CA PRO A 58 15.74 -4.05 13.02
C PRO A 58 15.07 -3.15 14.08
N GLN A 59 13.83 -3.42 14.52
CA GLN A 59 13.07 -2.47 15.34
C GLN A 59 13.74 -2.16 16.69
N VAL A 60 14.41 -1.01 16.72
CA VAL A 60 14.52 -0.12 17.88
C VAL A 60 13.14 0.52 18.10
N ALA A 61 12.74 0.63 19.38
CA ALA A 61 11.40 1.02 19.81
C ALA A 61 10.80 2.22 19.04
N LYS A 62 9.59 2.01 18.51
CA LYS A 62 8.70 2.95 17.81
C LYS A 62 9.11 3.33 16.39
N LEU A 63 8.48 2.66 15.43
CA LEU A 63 8.30 3.18 14.08
C LEU A 63 6.81 3.26 13.77
N THR A 64 6.43 4.35 13.10
CA THR A 64 5.12 4.57 12.50
C THR A 64 4.95 3.66 11.28
N SER A 65 3.72 3.41 10.84
CA SER A 65 3.31 2.52 9.72
C SER A 65 3.87 2.86 8.32
N ASP A 66 4.90 3.72 8.24
CA ASP A 66 5.55 4.21 7.01
C ASP A 66 7.09 4.19 7.15
N SER A 67 7.64 3.28 7.95
CA SER A 67 9.10 3.13 8.03
C SER A 67 9.63 2.64 6.69
N SER A 68 10.33 3.52 5.97
CA SER A 68 11.01 3.14 4.73
C SER A 68 12.29 2.35 5.04
N ILE A 69 12.72 1.50 4.11
CA ILE A 69 13.97 0.74 4.23
C ILE A 69 15.15 1.66 4.53
N ASN A 70 15.18 2.86 3.96
CA ASN A 70 16.24 3.83 4.17
C ASN A 70 16.30 4.38 5.62
N GLN A 71 15.19 4.34 6.37
CA GLN A 71 15.18 4.71 7.78
C GLN A 71 15.69 3.55 8.67
N LEU A 72 15.34 2.32 8.30
CA LEU A 72 15.71 1.10 9.04
C LEU A 72 17.17 0.70 8.82
N TYR A 73 17.66 0.85 7.60
CA TYR A 73 18.98 0.44 7.15
C TYR A 73 19.74 1.67 6.68
N ARG A 74 20.51 2.28 7.60
CA ARG A 74 21.24 3.52 7.30
C ARG A 74 22.22 3.29 6.17
N GLY A 75 22.20 4.19 5.19
CA GLY A 75 23.05 4.09 4.01
C GLY A 75 22.44 3.28 2.87
N ALA A 76 21.22 2.76 3.02
CA ALA A 76 20.46 2.24 1.89
C ALA A 76 20.10 3.38 0.93
N ASP A 77 20.35 3.14 -0.36
CA ASP A 77 20.08 4.04 -1.47
C ASP A 77 19.71 3.21 -2.72
N HIS A 78 18.89 3.76 -3.62
CA HIS A 78 18.46 3.06 -4.84
C HIS A 78 17.99 1.62 -4.61
N THR A 79 17.08 1.48 -3.65
CA THR A 79 16.65 0.19 -3.10
C THR A 79 15.51 -0.43 -3.90
N ILE A 80 15.60 -1.73 -4.18
CA ILE A 80 14.53 -2.57 -4.70
C ILE A 80 14.24 -3.70 -3.70
N SER A 81 12.95 -3.88 -3.40
CA SER A 81 12.49 -4.91 -2.47
C SER A 81 12.08 -6.18 -3.22
N PHE A 82 12.33 -7.33 -2.61
CA PHE A 82 11.92 -8.66 -3.06
C PHE A 82 11.24 -9.41 -1.92
N VAL A 83 10.54 -10.51 -2.22
CA VAL A 83 9.78 -11.27 -1.21
C VAL A 83 10.62 -11.63 0.03
N ARG A 84 11.88 -12.07 -0.15
CA ARG A 84 12.76 -12.51 0.96
C ARG A 84 13.78 -11.48 1.42
N GLY A 85 13.85 -10.31 0.81
CA GLY A 85 14.94 -9.37 1.07
C GLY A 85 14.99 -8.22 0.10
N PHE A 86 15.95 -7.33 0.24
CA PHE A 86 16.10 -6.19 -0.66
C PHE A 86 17.52 -6.07 -1.17
N VAL A 87 17.67 -5.35 -2.27
CA VAL A 87 18.96 -4.94 -2.83
C VAL A 87 19.04 -3.43 -2.81
N THR A 88 20.17 -2.91 -2.36
CA THR A 88 20.44 -1.47 -2.25
C THR A 88 21.81 -1.15 -2.84
N CYS A 89 21.95 0.03 -3.45
CA CYS A 89 23.11 0.40 -4.26
C CYS A 89 23.75 1.72 -3.77
N PRO A 90 24.39 1.73 -2.59
CA PRO A 90 25.11 2.92 -2.11
C PRO A 90 26.33 3.24 -2.96
N TYR A 91 26.72 4.51 -2.99
CA TYR A 91 27.88 5.03 -3.74
C TYR A 91 29.20 5.05 -2.95
N SER A 92 29.21 4.52 -1.73
CA SER A 92 30.41 4.46 -0.88
C SER A 92 30.64 3.03 -0.41
N GLU A 93 31.86 2.53 -0.62
CA GLU A 93 32.30 1.22 -0.15
C GLU A 93 32.23 1.10 1.38
N GLU A 94 32.61 2.17 2.10
CA GLU A 94 32.52 2.21 3.56
C GLU A 94 31.06 2.07 4.02
N THR A 95 30.14 2.78 3.37
CA THR A 95 28.70 2.69 3.65
C THR A 95 28.18 1.28 3.39
N ALA A 96 28.55 0.67 2.26
CA ALA A 96 28.15 -0.69 1.91
C ALA A 96 28.65 -1.72 2.92
N ASN A 97 29.94 -1.66 3.28
CA ASN A 97 30.56 -2.57 4.24
C ASN A 97 29.95 -2.40 5.65
N LYS A 98 29.66 -1.18 6.05
CA LYS A 98 28.98 -0.89 7.31
C LYS A 98 27.57 -1.49 7.33
N LEU A 99 26.79 -1.31 6.26
CA LEU A 99 25.45 -1.87 6.14
C LEU A 99 25.48 -3.40 6.25
N VAL A 100 26.41 -4.06 5.55
CA VAL A 100 26.63 -5.52 5.65
C VAL A 100 26.96 -5.92 7.09
N SER A 101 27.87 -5.21 7.76
CA SER A 101 28.26 -5.52 9.13
C SER A 101 27.11 -5.36 10.12
N GLU A 102 26.33 -4.28 10.01
CA GLU A 102 25.20 -4.00 10.92
C GLU A 102 24.07 -5.00 10.71
N ALA A 103 23.70 -5.31 9.46
CA ALA A 103 22.64 -6.26 9.14
C ALA A 103 22.99 -7.69 9.61
N ASN A 104 24.25 -8.12 9.45
CA ASN A 104 24.70 -9.45 9.91
C ASN A 104 24.79 -9.58 11.44
N GLN A 105 24.69 -8.50 12.21
CA GLN A 105 24.57 -8.58 13.68
C GLN A 105 23.14 -8.90 14.13
N LEU A 106 22.15 -8.76 13.24
CA LEU A 106 20.76 -8.98 13.55
C LEU A 106 20.36 -10.44 13.26
N VAL A 107 19.92 -11.15 14.31
CA VAL A 107 19.48 -12.53 14.18
C VAL A 107 18.28 -12.62 13.24
N GLY A 108 18.40 -13.48 12.21
CA GLY A 108 17.36 -13.67 11.20
C GLY A 108 17.57 -12.85 9.92
N LEU A 109 18.62 -12.04 9.85
CA LEU A 109 19.08 -11.40 8.62
C LEU A 109 20.44 -11.92 8.21
N HIS A 110 20.71 -11.91 6.90
CA HIS A 110 22.03 -12.08 6.34
C HIS A 110 22.25 -11.00 5.27
N ALA A 111 23.45 -10.44 5.20
CA ALA A 111 23.78 -9.43 4.22
C ALA A 111 25.14 -9.70 3.57
N TYR A 112 25.25 -9.37 2.29
CA TYR A 112 26.48 -9.54 1.52
C TYR A 112 26.55 -8.54 0.36
N ARG A 113 27.76 -8.28 -0.14
CA ARG A 113 27.98 -7.47 -1.35
C ARG A 113 27.93 -8.34 -2.59
N THR A 114 27.41 -7.79 -3.68
CA THR A 114 27.56 -8.41 -5.01
C THR A 114 28.86 -7.95 -5.66
N GLU A 115 29.52 -8.84 -6.40
CA GLU A 115 30.69 -8.50 -7.24
C GLU A 115 30.27 -7.79 -8.54
N VAL A 116 28.99 -7.91 -8.91
CA VAL A 116 28.41 -7.29 -10.09
C VAL A 116 27.74 -5.99 -9.69
N ALA A 117 28.09 -4.90 -10.38
CA ALA A 117 27.45 -3.60 -10.18
C ALA A 117 25.96 -3.67 -10.57
N LEU A 118 25.14 -2.98 -9.79
CA LEU A 118 23.72 -2.77 -10.02
C LEU A 118 23.43 -1.28 -9.85
N TYR A 119 22.43 -0.81 -10.57
CA TYR A 119 21.99 0.58 -10.71
C TYR A 119 23.00 1.54 -11.37
N SER A 120 24.29 1.48 -11.00
CA SER A 120 25.39 2.28 -11.55
C SER A 120 26.72 1.52 -11.44
N ASP A 121 27.63 1.72 -12.41
CA ASP A 121 28.98 1.13 -12.39
C ASP A 121 29.84 1.57 -11.19
N HIS A 122 29.44 2.63 -10.49
CA HIS A 122 30.13 3.16 -9.30
C HIS A 122 29.40 2.85 -7.99
N ALA A 123 28.31 2.08 -8.04
CA ALA A 123 27.63 1.64 -6.83
C ALA A 123 28.30 0.39 -6.25
N TYR A 124 28.07 0.18 -4.96
CA TYR A 124 28.53 -0.98 -4.19
C TYR A 124 27.31 -1.76 -3.71
N PRO A 125 26.69 -2.62 -4.55
CA PRO A 125 25.40 -3.19 -4.22
C PRO A 125 25.49 -4.15 -3.04
N VAL A 126 24.52 -4.04 -2.14
CA VAL A 126 24.35 -4.88 -0.96
C VAL A 126 23.00 -5.56 -1.04
N VAL A 127 23.01 -6.87 -0.80
CA VAL A 127 21.82 -7.69 -0.61
C VAL A 127 21.61 -7.87 0.88
N VAL A 128 20.37 -7.70 1.35
CA VAL A 128 19.95 -8.07 2.70
C VAL A 128 18.79 -9.04 2.58
N GLU A 129 18.97 -10.27 3.09
CA GLU A 129 17.98 -11.33 3.09
C GLU A 129 17.46 -11.63 4.49
N ALA A 130 16.18 -11.94 4.59
CA ALA A 130 15.56 -12.51 5.77
C ALA A 130 15.61 -14.04 5.67
N ILE A 131 16.59 -14.65 6.35
CA ILE A 131 16.96 -16.06 6.17
C ILE A 131 15.84 -17.04 6.55
N ASN A 132 14.93 -16.63 7.44
CA ASN A 132 13.82 -17.46 7.92
C ASN A 132 12.57 -17.35 7.03
N VAL A 133 12.59 -16.53 5.97
CA VAL A 133 11.47 -16.47 5.01
C VAL A 133 11.59 -17.63 4.03
N GLU A 134 10.74 -18.63 4.21
CA GLU A 134 10.56 -19.75 3.29
C GLU A 134 9.44 -19.44 2.28
N LEU A 135 9.59 -19.90 1.03
CA LEU A 135 8.59 -19.71 -0.02
C LEU A 135 7.83 -21.01 -0.32
N GLU A 136 6.55 -20.88 -0.63
CA GLU A 136 5.72 -21.93 -1.21
C GLU A 136 6.07 -22.14 -2.70
N GLY A 137 5.57 -23.21 -3.31
CA GLY A 137 5.78 -23.49 -4.74
C GLY A 137 5.19 -22.44 -5.70
N ASP A 138 4.33 -21.55 -5.22
CA ASP A 138 3.80 -20.40 -5.97
C ASP A 138 4.66 -19.13 -5.84
N GLY A 139 5.75 -19.18 -5.07
CA GLY A 139 6.66 -18.06 -4.83
C GLY A 139 6.22 -17.09 -3.72
N THR A 140 5.09 -17.35 -3.05
CA THR A 140 4.64 -16.57 -1.88
C THR A 140 5.27 -17.10 -0.59
N ILE A 141 5.25 -16.30 0.48
CA ILE A 141 5.77 -16.68 1.79
C ILE A 141 4.94 -17.84 2.37
N ARG A 142 5.64 -18.80 2.98
CA ARG A 142 5.04 -19.96 3.63
C ARG A 142 3.89 -19.55 4.55
N SER A 143 2.73 -20.15 4.29
CA SER A 143 1.44 -19.70 4.83
C SER A 143 1.44 -19.65 6.37
N ARG A 144 2.02 -20.67 7.00
CA ARG A 144 2.14 -20.77 8.46
C ARG A 144 2.90 -19.60 9.07
N ASP A 145 4.01 -19.20 8.46
CA ASP A 145 4.91 -18.21 9.03
C ASP A 145 4.35 -16.80 8.82
N ALA A 146 3.83 -16.52 7.62
CA ALA A 146 3.13 -15.27 7.33
C ALA A 146 1.95 -15.05 8.30
N LEU A 147 1.15 -16.08 8.57
CA LEU A 147 0.06 -16.00 9.55
C LEU A 147 0.59 -15.77 10.97
N ALA A 148 1.66 -16.46 11.38
CA ALA A 148 2.24 -16.29 12.71
C ALA A 148 2.75 -14.86 12.94
N TRP A 149 3.52 -14.31 12.00
CA TRP A 149 4.02 -12.93 12.09
C TRP A 149 2.88 -11.91 12.04
N CYS A 150 1.90 -12.10 11.16
CA CYS A 150 0.73 -11.23 11.07
C CYS A 150 -0.07 -11.22 12.39
N VAL A 151 -0.32 -12.37 13.01
CA VAL A 151 -1.00 -12.45 14.31
C VAL A 151 -0.20 -11.75 15.41
N GLN A 152 1.12 -11.95 15.45
CA GLN A 152 1.99 -11.28 16.44
C GLN A 152 1.89 -9.77 16.34
N GLU A 153 1.94 -9.23 15.12
CA GLU A 153 1.86 -7.78 14.89
C GLU A 153 0.46 -7.23 15.20
N LEU A 154 -0.59 -7.93 14.77
CA LEU A 154 -1.98 -7.57 15.10
C LEU A 154 -2.19 -7.49 16.63
N VAL A 155 -1.74 -8.50 17.38
CA VAL A 155 -1.89 -8.54 18.85
C VAL A 155 -1.03 -7.47 19.53
N LYS A 156 0.18 -7.21 19.02
CA LYS A 156 1.03 -6.12 19.52
C LYS A 156 0.31 -4.77 19.39
N ASN A 157 -0.25 -4.49 18.22
CA ASN A 157 -0.95 -3.23 17.94
C ASN A 157 -2.25 -3.07 18.74
N ALA A 158 -2.85 -4.16 19.22
CA ALA A 158 -4.06 -4.11 20.03
C ALA A 158 -3.86 -3.42 21.39
N ARG A 159 -2.62 -3.39 21.91
CA ARG A 159 -2.32 -2.82 23.24
C ARG A 159 -2.56 -1.31 23.31
N ASP A 160 -2.28 -0.62 22.22
CA ASP A 160 -2.31 0.85 22.15
C ASP A 160 -3.45 1.36 21.25
N ALA A 161 -4.27 0.45 20.70
CA ALA A 161 -5.33 0.80 19.77
C ALA A 161 -6.52 1.45 20.48
N GLN A 162 -7.07 2.48 19.83
CA GLN A 162 -8.31 3.15 20.27
C GLN A 162 -9.49 2.85 19.35
N VAL A 163 -9.22 2.37 18.14
CA VAL A 163 -10.22 2.02 17.13
C VAL A 163 -9.83 0.74 16.39
N ALA A 164 -10.82 -0.02 15.96
CA ALA A 164 -10.67 -1.16 15.08
C ALA A 164 -10.75 -0.71 13.61
N GLU A 165 -9.76 -1.07 12.80
CA GLU A 165 -9.77 -0.78 11.36
C GLU A 165 -10.26 -1.99 10.56
N THR A 166 -11.04 -1.78 9.50
CA THR A 166 -11.53 -2.90 8.68
C THR A 166 -10.42 -3.51 7.81
N TRP A 167 -10.67 -4.72 7.29
CA TRP A 167 -9.80 -5.32 6.26
C TRP A 167 -9.51 -4.37 5.10
N TRP A 168 -10.50 -3.60 4.65
CA TRP A 168 -10.34 -2.70 3.51
C TRP A 168 -9.51 -1.45 3.84
N ASN A 169 -9.42 -1.09 5.11
CA ASN A 169 -8.55 -0.01 5.57
C ASN A 169 -7.10 -0.51 5.71
N LEU A 170 -6.90 -1.74 6.19
CA LEU A 170 -5.57 -2.28 6.53
C LEU A 170 -4.95 -3.19 5.47
N ARG A 171 -5.67 -3.62 4.43
CA ARG A 171 -5.18 -4.66 3.49
C ARG A 171 -3.81 -4.36 2.90
N ARG A 172 -3.48 -3.09 2.64
CA ARG A 172 -2.16 -2.69 2.11
C ARG A 172 -1.05 -3.00 3.12
N CYS A 173 -1.25 -2.64 4.39
CA CYS A 173 -0.34 -2.93 5.49
C CYS A 173 -0.21 -4.43 5.77
N LEU A 174 -1.27 -5.20 5.55
CA LEU A 174 -1.29 -6.64 5.83
C LEU A 174 -0.80 -7.52 4.66
N LEU A 175 -0.97 -7.07 3.42
CA LEU A 175 -0.60 -7.82 2.22
C LEU A 175 0.70 -7.34 1.58
N GLY A 176 1.16 -6.11 1.88
CA GLY A 176 2.19 -5.43 1.11
C GLY A 176 1.69 -4.98 -0.26
N SER A 177 2.58 -4.64 -1.18
CA SER A 177 2.25 -4.22 -2.55
C SER A 177 3.22 -4.84 -3.57
N PRO A 178 2.76 -5.21 -4.78
CA PRO A 178 1.40 -5.09 -5.29
C PRO A 178 0.44 -6.15 -4.72
N HIS A 179 -0.83 -5.78 -4.57
CA HIS A 179 -1.84 -6.66 -3.97
C HIS A 179 -3.22 -6.56 -4.63
N GLY A 180 -3.98 -7.64 -4.49
CA GLY A 180 -5.41 -7.73 -4.78
C GLY A 180 -6.25 -7.56 -3.52
N SER A 181 -7.46 -8.13 -3.55
CA SER A 181 -8.39 -8.05 -2.43
C SER A 181 -8.01 -8.95 -1.25
N ARG A 182 -7.32 -10.07 -1.51
CA ARG A 182 -6.97 -11.13 -0.53
C ARG A 182 -5.63 -11.82 -0.81
N SER A 183 -4.80 -11.27 -1.68
CA SER A 183 -3.51 -11.87 -2.08
C SER A 183 -2.56 -10.78 -2.55
N SER A 184 -1.27 -11.06 -2.55
CA SER A 184 -0.20 -10.21 -3.10
C SER A 184 0.91 -11.09 -3.67
N LEU A 185 2.03 -10.47 -4.05
CA LEU A 185 3.25 -11.23 -4.37
C LEU A 185 3.88 -11.90 -3.14
N LEU A 186 3.51 -11.48 -1.93
CA LEU A 186 4.03 -12.05 -0.67
C LEU A 186 3.11 -13.12 -0.08
N VAL A 187 1.80 -13.07 -0.31
CA VAL A 187 0.84 -14.01 0.25
C VAL A 187 -0.21 -14.45 -0.76
N ASN A 188 -0.46 -15.75 -0.84
CA ASN A 188 -1.50 -16.29 -1.70
C ASN A 188 -2.92 -16.05 -1.13
N GLN A 189 -3.94 -16.39 -1.93
CA GLN A 189 -5.34 -16.14 -1.59
C GLN A 189 -5.81 -16.91 -0.35
N PHE A 190 -5.28 -18.11 -0.11
CA PHE A 190 -5.58 -18.89 1.07
C PHE A 190 -5.08 -18.17 2.33
N THR A 191 -3.82 -17.75 2.32
CA THR A 191 -3.17 -17.05 3.43
C THR A 191 -3.82 -15.69 3.71
N GLY A 192 -4.00 -14.85 2.70
CA GLY A 192 -4.66 -13.54 2.89
C GLY A 192 -6.13 -13.67 3.32
N GLY A 193 -6.83 -14.72 2.90
CA GLY A 193 -8.16 -15.05 3.40
C GLY A 193 -8.19 -15.36 4.90
N HIS A 194 -7.16 -16.04 5.43
CA HIS A 194 -7.03 -16.33 6.85
C HIS A 194 -6.60 -15.11 7.66
N MET A 195 -5.66 -14.31 7.15
CA MET A 195 -5.31 -13.01 7.76
C MET A 195 -6.53 -12.13 7.96
N ARG A 196 -7.39 -12.05 6.94
CA ARG A 196 -8.66 -11.31 7.03
C ARG A 196 -9.57 -11.84 8.14
N LYS A 197 -9.77 -13.15 8.21
CA LYS A 197 -10.63 -13.76 9.25
C LYS A 197 -10.10 -13.49 10.66
N ILE A 198 -8.79 -13.55 10.83
CA ILE A 198 -8.13 -13.25 12.11
C ILE A 198 -8.39 -11.79 12.51
N LEU A 199 -8.15 -10.83 11.60
CA LEU A 199 -8.45 -9.42 11.84
C LEU A 199 -9.93 -9.21 12.20
N GLU A 200 -10.85 -9.80 11.42
CA GLU A 200 -12.29 -9.67 11.65
C GLU A 200 -12.69 -10.25 13.02
N ALA A 201 -12.09 -11.36 13.45
CA ALA A 201 -12.32 -11.94 14.77
C ALA A 201 -11.81 -11.04 15.90
N LEU A 202 -10.61 -10.47 15.76
CA LEU A 202 -10.06 -9.52 16.74
C LEU A 202 -10.91 -8.25 16.81
N ASN A 203 -11.32 -7.68 15.67
CA ASN A 203 -12.23 -6.53 15.64
C ASN A 203 -13.55 -6.84 16.35
N THR A 204 -14.16 -8.00 16.06
CA THR A 204 -15.44 -8.40 16.66
C THR A 204 -15.34 -8.66 18.17
N SER A 205 -14.16 -9.04 18.67
CA SER A 205 -13.93 -9.19 20.10
C SER A 205 -13.93 -7.88 20.88
N GLY A 206 -13.81 -6.73 20.19
CA GLY A 206 -13.72 -5.42 20.80
C GLY A 206 -12.34 -5.05 21.31
N ILE A 207 -11.31 -5.89 21.10
CA ILE A 207 -9.95 -5.67 21.63
C ILE A 207 -9.31 -4.37 21.13
N TYR A 208 -9.67 -3.90 19.93
CA TYR A 208 -9.18 -2.64 19.35
C TYR A 208 -10.09 -1.44 19.63
N GLY A 209 -11.25 -1.64 20.28
CA GLY A 209 -12.27 -0.60 20.44
C GLY A 209 -13.27 -0.53 19.26
N PRO A 210 -13.96 0.61 19.07
CA PRO A 210 -15.02 0.75 18.07
C PRO A 210 -14.50 0.64 16.63
N ILE A 211 -15.31 0.08 15.74
CA ILE A 211 -14.96 -0.12 14.33
C ILE A 211 -15.06 1.21 13.58
N LYS A 212 -13.95 1.59 12.93
CA LYS A 212 -13.86 2.71 12.00
C LYS A 212 -13.92 2.19 10.57
N GLU A 213 -14.90 2.66 9.81
CA GLU A 213 -15.03 2.38 8.37
C GLU A 213 -14.79 3.67 7.59
N TRP A 214 -13.80 3.66 6.69
CA TRP A 214 -13.52 4.80 5.82
C TRP A 214 -13.11 4.39 4.40
N SER A 215 -12.77 3.13 4.17
CA SER A 215 -12.50 2.58 2.83
C SER A 215 -13.75 1.97 2.21
N LEU A 216 -14.04 2.34 0.96
CA LEU A 216 -15.12 1.75 0.15
C LEU A 216 -14.60 0.76 -0.90
N GLU A 217 -13.37 0.28 -0.75
CA GLU A 217 -12.71 -0.61 -1.72
C GLU A 217 -13.28 -2.03 -1.80
N MET A 218 -14.29 -2.34 -0.97
CA MET A 218 -15.10 -3.55 -1.15
C MET A 218 -16.04 -3.45 -2.35
N PHE A 219 -16.36 -2.24 -2.79
CA PHE A 219 -17.12 -2.00 -4.01
C PHE A 219 -16.21 -2.04 -5.22
N SER A 220 -16.76 -2.47 -6.36
CA SER A 220 -16.08 -2.32 -7.65
C SER A 220 -15.89 -0.84 -7.97
N LYS A 221 -14.88 -0.52 -8.79
CA LYS A 221 -14.62 0.85 -9.24
C LYS A 221 -15.87 1.52 -9.81
N LYS A 222 -16.61 0.82 -10.67
CA LYS A 222 -17.87 1.28 -11.24
C LYS A 222 -18.93 1.66 -10.19
N LYS A 223 -19.03 0.89 -9.10
CA LYS A 223 -19.96 1.18 -8.00
C LYS A 223 -19.50 2.43 -7.23
N ARG A 224 -18.21 2.57 -6.97
CA ARG A 224 -17.65 3.76 -6.31
C ARG A 224 -17.83 5.02 -7.15
N GLU A 225 -17.52 4.95 -8.45
CA GLU A 225 -17.77 6.02 -9.41
C GLU A 225 -19.26 6.41 -9.42
N LYS A 226 -20.16 5.42 -9.40
CA LYS A 226 -21.60 5.66 -9.34
C LYS A 226 -22.04 6.41 -8.08
N ILE A 227 -21.54 5.99 -6.90
CA ILE A 227 -21.81 6.68 -5.63
C ILE A 227 -21.36 8.14 -5.72
N SER A 228 -20.12 8.37 -6.16
CA SER A 228 -19.57 9.72 -6.24
C SER A 228 -20.37 10.59 -7.21
N GLU A 229 -20.63 10.11 -8.42
CA GLU A 229 -21.42 10.83 -9.41
C GLU A 229 -22.83 11.17 -8.89
N THR A 230 -23.50 10.23 -8.23
CA THR A 230 -24.86 10.46 -7.71
C THR A 230 -24.89 11.60 -6.69
N LEU A 231 -23.93 11.63 -5.76
CA LEU A 231 -23.85 12.67 -4.73
C LEU A 231 -23.42 14.02 -5.32
N LEU A 232 -22.40 14.05 -6.17
CA LEU A 232 -21.88 15.28 -6.77
C LEU A 232 -22.90 15.92 -7.73
N LYS A 233 -23.62 15.13 -8.54
CA LYS A 233 -24.68 15.64 -9.42
C LYS A 233 -25.85 16.21 -8.62
N ALA A 234 -26.22 15.56 -7.50
CA ALA A 234 -27.26 16.08 -6.61
C ALA A 234 -26.85 17.40 -5.94
N ALA A 235 -25.59 17.52 -5.53
CA ALA A 235 -25.05 18.77 -5.02
C ALA A 235 -25.11 19.90 -6.05
N LEU A 236 -24.67 19.65 -7.29
CA LEU A 236 -24.77 20.63 -8.38
C LEU A 236 -26.20 21.05 -8.69
N ALA A 237 -27.17 20.11 -8.66
CA ALA A 237 -28.57 20.42 -8.88
C ALA A 237 -29.18 21.31 -7.79
N ASN A 238 -28.66 21.24 -6.56
CA ASN A 238 -29.10 22.06 -5.42
C ASN A 238 -28.27 23.33 -5.25
N TYR A 239 -27.20 23.51 -6.03
CA TYR A 239 -26.30 24.65 -5.94
C TYR A 239 -26.96 25.92 -6.50
N LYS A 240 -27.13 26.94 -5.65
CA LYS A 240 -27.79 28.21 -6.00
C LYS A 240 -26.82 29.31 -6.47
N LYS A 241 -25.62 28.95 -6.93
CA LYS A 241 -24.58 29.90 -7.38
C LYS A 241 -24.21 30.94 -6.32
N GLN A 242 -24.16 30.50 -5.07
CA GLN A 242 -23.73 31.30 -3.93
C GLN A 242 -22.61 30.54 -3.22
N ASP A 243 -21.52 31.24 -2.93
CA ASP A 243 -20.43 30.66 -2.16
C ASP A 243 -20.93 30.33 -0.74
N GLY A 244 -20.64 29.10 -0.30
CA GLY A 244 -20.97 28.66 1.05
C GLY A 244 -21.25 27.18 1.14
N GLU A 245 -21.41 26.73 2.38
CA GLU A 245 -21.95 25.42 2.69
C GLU A 245 -23.48 25.47 2.60
N PHE A 246 -24.06 24.41 2.08
CA PHE A 246 -25.50 24.23 2.02
C PHE A 246 -25.87 22.77 2.29
N GLU A 247 -27.11 22.56 2.69
CA GLU A 247 -27.63 21.23 2.97
C GLU A 247 -28.74 20.88 1.98
N PHE A 248 -28.78 19.61 1.60
CA PHE A 248 -29.91 19.03 0.87
C PHE A 248 -30.18 17.62 1.37
N GLU A 249 -31.39 17.12 1.11
CA GLU A 249 -31.77 15.75 1.43
C GLU A 249 -31.59 14.86 0.19
N LEU A 250 -31.00 13.68 0.37
CA LEU A 250 -30.94 12.67 -0.67
C LEU A 250 -31.04 11.27 -0.06
N ARG A 251 -32.08 10.52 -0.45
CA ARG A 251 -32.31 9.11 -0.08
C ARG A 251 -32.31 8.86 1.44
N GLY A 252 -32.92 9.77 2.17
CA GLY A 252 -33.08 9.75 3.63
C GLY A 252 -31.85 10.22 4.40
N GLU A 253 -30.85 10.79 3.74
CA GLU A 253 -29.65 11.35 4.37
C GLU A 253 -29.61 12.87 4.19
N THR A 254 -29.13 13.57 5.22
CA THR A 254 -28.78 14.99 5.12
C THR A 254 -27.37 15.11 4.56
N CYS A 255 -27.25 15.67 3.36
CA CYS A 255 -25.99 15.91 2.68
C CYS A 255 -25.53 17.34 2.93
N LYS A 256 -24.40 17.50 3.62
CA LYS A 256 -23.69 18.78 3.75
C LYS A 256 -22.79 18.94 2.55
N SER A 257 -22.97 20.02 1.81
CA SER A 257 -22.29 20.24 0.55
C SER A 257 -21.62 21.59 0.49
N GLN A 258 -20.51 21.64 -0.22
CA GLN A 258 -19.81 22.87 -0.55
C GLN A 258 -19.49 22.83 -2.04
N VAL A 259 -19.86 23.90 -2.74
CA VAL A 259 -19.46 24.13 -4.12
C VAL A 259 -18.71 25.45 -4.15
N ARG A 260 -17.48 25.43 -4.66
CA ARG A 260 -16.59 26.59 -4.71
C ARG A 260 -16.03 26.73 -6.11
N ASP A 261 -16.05 27.94 -6.65
CA ASP A 261 -15.28 28.29 -7.82
C ASP A 261 -13.78 28.26 -7.48
N THR A 262 -13.03 27.34 -8.09
CA THR A 262 -11.62 27.14 -7.75
C THR A 262 -10.80 28.38 -8.07
N TRP A 263 -11.11 29.06 -9.17
CA TRP A 263 -10.31 30.16 -9.72
C TRP A 263 -11.02 31.53 -9.65
N GLY A 264 -12.34 31.54 -9.39
CA GLY A 264 -13.17 32.74 -9.39
C GLY A 264 -13.56 33.21 -10.79
N ASP A 265 -13.40 32.35 -11.81
CA ASP A 265 -13.68 32.63 -13.22
C ASP A 265 -14.79 31.75 -13.81
N GLY A 266 -15.40 30.88 -12.99
CA GLY A 266 -16.47 29.97 -13.37
C GLY A 266 -16.03 28.77 -14.21
N THR A 267 -14.73 28.57 -14.45
CA THR A 267 -14.22 27.51 -15.33
C THR A 267 -14.16 26.14 -14.65
N GLU A 268 -13.96 26.14 -13.33
CA GLU A 268 -13.86 24.93 -12.52
C GLU A 268 -14.56 25.12 -11.17
N LEU A 269 -15.48 24.22 -10.86
CA LEU A 269 -16.15 24.16 -9.57
C LEU A 269 -15.64 22.95 -8.78
N SER A 270 -15.02 23.19 -7.64
CA SER A 270 -14.72 22.17 -6.63
C SER A 270 -15.99 21.85 -5.85
N ILE A 271 -16.32 20.56 -5.76
CA ILE A 271 -17.53 20.06 -5.09
C ILE A 271 -17.11 19.09 -4.00
N ARG A 272 -17.69 19.26 -2.82
CA ARG A 272 -17.56 18.35 -1.69
C ARG A 272 -18.94 18.03 -1.12
N VAL A 273 -19.19 16.76 -0.83
CA VAL A 273 -20.41 16.29 -0.15
C VAL A 273 -20.01 15.39 1.00
N ASP A 274 -20.48 15.73 2.20
CA ASP A 274 -20.29 14.97 3.43
C ASP A 274 -21.65 14.59 4.03
N ILE A 275 -21.76 13.36 4.53
CA ILE A 275 -22.92 12.84 5.26
C ILE A 275 -22.45 12.42 6.66
N GLY A 276 -23.21 12.79 7.68
CA GLY A 276 -22.85 12.55 9.07
C GLY A 276 -21.56 13.27 9.47
N ASP A 277 -20.80 12.68 10.40
CA ASP A 277 -19.46 13.13 10.80
C ASP A 277 -18.39 12.45 9.92
N TYR A 278 -18.42 12.76 8.61
CA TYR A 278 -17.61 12.10 7.58
C TYR A 278 -17.88 10.60 7.42
N ASP A 279 -19.10 10.19 7.75
CA ASP A 279 -19.57 8.82 7.60
C ASP A 279 -19.69 8.41 6.12
N LEU A 280 -19.87 9.37 5.22
CA LEU A 280 -19.59 9.24 3.79
C LEU A 280 -19.12 10.60 3.27
N SER A 281 -18.00 10.62 2.55
CA SER A 281 -17.41 11.81 1.96
C SER A 281 -17.06 11.57 0.50
N VAL A 282 -17.45 12.53 -0.35
CA VAL A 282 -17.20 12.54 -1.78
C VAL A 282 -16.68 13.91 -2.20
N THR A 283 -15.69 13.92 -3.06
CA THR A 283 -15.17 15.13 -3.69
C THR A 283 -15.05 14.96 -5.20
N GLY A 284 -15.05 16.08 -5.92
CA GLY A 284 -14.80 16.11 -7.35
C GLY A 284 -14.74 17.52 -7.90
N TYR A 285 -14.48 17.61 -9.20
CA TYR A 285 -14.46 18.85 -9.95
C TYR A 285 -15.50 18.81 -11.06
N TYR A 286 -16.17 19.94 -11.28
CA TYR A 286 -17.09 20.12 -12.40
C TYR A 286 -16.62 21.27 -13.28
N TYR A 287 -16.59 21.02 -14.59
CA TYR A 287 -16.15 21.95 -15.61
C TYR A 287 -17.36 22.37 -16.45
N PRO A 288 -17.99 23.53 -16.18
CA PRO A 288 -19.26 23.92 -16.78
C PRO A 288 -19.23 24.02 -18.31
N GLU A 289 -18.12 24.52 -18.89
CA GLU A 289 -17.99 24.67 -20.34
C GLU A 289 -18.00 23.33 -21.09
N LYS A 290 -17.50 22.28 -20.45
CA LYS A 290 -17.37 20.93 -21.03
C LYS A 290 -18.48 19.99 -20.59
N ASP A 291 -19.36 20.43 -19.68
CA ASP A 291 -20.31 19.58 -18.96
C ASP A 291 -19.65 18.30 -18.43
N ASN A 292 -18.45 18.45 -17.85
CA ASN A 292 -17.63 17.32 -17.41
C ASN A 292 -17.52 17.30 -15.89
N LEU A 293 -17.82 16.14 -15.30
CA LEU A 293 -17.71 15.89 -13.86
C LEU A 293 -16.60 14.86 -13.61
N GLU A 294 -15.56 15.28 -12.92
CA GLU A 294 -14.46 14.43 -12.49
C GLU A 294 -14.62 14.09 -11.01
N ALA A 295 -14.96 12.83 -10.73
CA ALA A 295 -15.22 12.35 -9.38
C ALA A 295 -14.00 11.62 -8.81
N PHE A 296 -13.68 11.88 -7.55
CA PHE A 296 -12.73 11.07 -6.79
C PHE A 296 -13.40 9.86 -6.15
N ASP A 297 -12.59 8.87 -5.78
CA ASP A 297 -13.08 7.69 -5.06
C ASP A 297 -13.67 8.12 -3.70
N PRO A 298 -14.91 7.67 -3.38
CA PRO A 298 -15.58 8.03 -2.15
C PRO A 298 -14.97 7.30 -0.96
N LYS A 299 -15.09 7.89 0.23
CA LYS A 299 -14.63 7.31 1.51
C LYS A 299 -15.77 7.28 2.52
N GLY A 300 -15.85 6.24 3.34
CA GLY A 300 -16.83 6.18 4.42
C GLY A 300 -17.32 4.77 4.75
N LYS A 301 -18.46 4.74 5.44
CA LYS A 301 -19.18 3.55 5.89
C LYS A 301 -19.92 2.89 4.74
N LYS A 302 -19.80 1.57 4.66
CA LYS A 302 -20.45 0.78 3.61
C LYS A 302 -21.97 0.99 3.60
N ALA A 303 -22.61 0.91 4.76
CA ALA A 303 -24.07 0.95 4.88
C ALA A 303 -24.70 2.26 4.38
N ILE A 304 -23.98 3.38 4.49
CA ILE A 304 -24.45 4.68 3.99
C ILE A 304 -24.18 4.78 2.49
N ALA A 305 -22.99 4.37 2.04
CA ALA A 305 -22.64 4.38 0.62
C ALA A 305 -23.57 3.51 -0.25
N GLU A 306 -24.06 2.37 0.25
CA GLU A 306 -25.01 1.51 -0.49
C GLU A 306 -26.32 2.22 -0.83
N LYS A 307 -26.70 3.24 -0.05
CA LYS A 307 -27.90 4.02 -0.32
C LYS A 307 -27.80 4.78 -1.63
N PHE A 308 -26.62 5.03 -2.20
CA PHE A 308 -26.41 5.90 -3.38
C PHE A 308 -26.02 5.15 -4.66
N LEU A 309 -26.00 3.81 -4.64
CA LEU A 309 -25.86 2.98 -5.84
C LEU A 309 -27.14 2.99 -6.70
#